data_AF-A0A2T0MJ51-F1
#
_entry.id   AF-A0A2T0MJ51-F1
#
_cell.length_a   1.000
_cell.length_b   1.000
_cell.length_c   1.000
_cell.angle_alpha   90.00
_cell.angle_beta   90.00
_cell.angle_gamma   90.00
#
_symmetry.space_group_name_H-M   'P 1'
#
loop_
_entity.id
_entity.type
_entity.pdbx_description
1 polymer ?
#
loop_
_entity_poly.entity_id
_entity_poly.type
_entity_poly.pdbx_seq_one_letter_code
_entity_poly.pdbx_strand_id
1 'polypeptide(L)' 'MAKNKPIGDNARKGAVKKRSQVLNPKTKLYVKRDTETGRFMDVKTSGGKFKGVRKEK' A
#
# COMPACT_ATOMS: atom_id res chain seq x y z
N MET A 1 -35.83 -1.21 5.73
CA MET A 1 -35.17 0.12 5.67
C MET A 1 -34.23 0.16 4.48
N ALA A 2 -34.44 1.06 3.52
CA ALA A 2 -33.50 1.27 2.42
C ALA A 2 -32.27 2.02 2.96
N LYS A 3 -31.13 1.34 3.10
CA LYS A 3 -29.88 1.97 3.54
C LYS A 3 -29.24 2.62 2.32
N ASN A 4 -29.42 3.92 2.14
CA ASN A 4 -28.70 4.69 1.14
C ASN A 4 -27.21 4.61 1.50
N LYS A 5 -26.44 3.71 0.85
CA LYS A 5 -24.98 3.67 1.03
C LYS A 5 -24.45 5.05 0.65
N PRO A 6 -23.49 5.64 1.40
CA PRO A 6 -22.87 6.87 0.94
C PRO A 6 -22.23 6.60 -0.42
N ILE A 7 -22.85 7.12 -1.47
CA ILE A 7 -22.27 7.18 -2.80
C ILE A 7 -21.09 8.14 -2.66
N GLY A 8 -19.87 7.63 -2.81
CA GLY A 8 -18.68 8.47 -2.80
C GLY A 8 -17.93 8.55 -1.46
N ASP A 9 -17.88 7.45 -0.69
CA ASP A 9 -16.74 7.28 0.22
C ASP A 9 -15.49 7.31 -0.68
N ASN A 10 -14.64 8.34 -0.57
CA ASN A 10 -13.45 8.59 -1.41
C ASN A 10 -12.38 7.48 -1.30
N ALA A 11 -12.78 6.30 -0.82
CA ALA A 11 -12.05 5.07 -0.74
C ALA A 11 -11.70 4.55 -2.14
N ARG A 12 -10.40 4.39 -2.37
CA ARG A 12 -9.86 3.73 -3.56
C ARG A 12 -10.40 2.30 -3.65
N LYS A 13 -11.06 1.99 -4.76
CA LYS A 13 -11.43 0.63 -5.13
C LYS A 13 -10.31 0.02 -5.99
N GLY A 14 -9.69 -1.04 -5.48
CA GLY A 14 -8.66 -1.80 -6.19
C GLY A 14 -7.21 -1.54 -5.74
N ALA A 15 -6.28 -2.22 -6.42
CA ALA A 15 -4.86 -2.23 -6.06
C ALA A 15 -4.15 -0.90 -6.37
N VAL A 16 -3.13 -0.57 -5.57
CA VAL A 16 -2.28 0.60 -5.76
C VAL A 16 -1.22 0.29 -6.84
N LYS A 17 -1.41 0.80 -8.06
CA LYS A 17 -0.50 0.53 -9.20
C LYS A 17 0.78 1.36 -9.19
N LYS A 18 0.73 2.61 -8.70
CA LYS A 18 1.88 3.54 -8.64
C LYS A 18 2.86 3.28 -7.48
N ARG A 19 2.63 2.21 -6.72
CA ARG A 19 3.44 1.88 -5.55
C ARG A 19 3.79 0.40 -5.56
N SER A 20 4.98 0.12 -5.05
CA SER A 20 5.48 -1.22 -4.83
C SER A 20 5.98 -1.33 -3.39
N GLN A 21 6.20 -2.55 -2.92
CA GLN A 21 6.77 -2.80 -1.60
C GLN A 21 7.88 -3.83 -1.66
N VAL A 22 8.92 -3.60 -0.85
CA VAL A 22 10.07 -4.50 -0.69
C VAL A 22 10.27 -4.81 0.79
N LEU A 23 10.71 -6.03 1.10
CA LEU A 23 11.05 -6.40 2.46
C LEU A 23 12.46 -5.89 2.77
N ASN A 24 12.60 -5.06 3.80
CA ASN A 24 13.92 -4.67 4.28
C ASN A 24 14.51 -5.85 5.09
N PRO A 25 15.65 -6.44 4.68
CA PRO A 25 16.22 -7.60 5.35
C PRO A 25 16.80 -7.28 6.74
N LYS A 26 17.11 -6.01 7.03
CA LYS A 26 17.67 -5.56 8.31
C LYS A 26 16.60 -5.43 9.39
N THR A 27 15.51 -4.74 9.06
CA THR A 27 14.41 -4.49 10.02
C THR A 27 13.30 -5.53 9.94
N LYS A 28 13.29 -6.37 8.89
CA LYS A 28 12.20 -7.31 8.56
C LYS A 28 10.84 -6.64 8.36
N LEU A 29 10.83 -5.34 8.04
CA LEU A 29 9.63 -4.55 7.78
C LEU A 29 9.49 -4.26 6.28
N TYR A 30 8.25 -4.16 5.82
CA TYR A 30 7.98 -3.78 4.43
C TYR A 30 8.13 -2.27 4.26
N VAL A 31 8.83 -1.88 3.20
CA VAL A 31 9.03 -0.49 2.78
C VAL A 31 8.27 -0.26 1.48
N LYS A 32 7.54 0.84 1.42
CA LYS A 32 6.80 1.30 0.26
C LYS A 32 7.73 2.13 -0.63
N ARG A 33 7.78 1.79 -1.90
CA ARG A 33 8.56 2.50 -2.92
C ARG A 33 7.62 3.08 -3.95
N ASP A 34 7.92 4.30 -4.36
CA ASP A 34 7.25 4.93 -5.49
C ASP A 34 7.79 4.33 -6.79
N THR A 35 6.89 3.89 -7.67
CA THR A 35 7.31 3.16 -8.88
C THR A 35 7.75 4.08 -10.02
N GLU A 36 7.43 5.37 -9.94
CA GLU A 36 7.79 6.37 -10.96
C GLU A 36 9.15 7.00 -10.62
N THR A 37 9.36 7.35 -9.35
CA THR A 37 10.56 8.05 -8.88
C THR A 37 11.58 7.14 -8.19
N GLY A 38 11.19 5.92 -7.80
CA GLY A 38 12.04 5.00 -7.08
C GLY A 38 12.30 5.36 -5.61
N ARG A 39 11.70 6.45 -5.10
CA ARG A 39 11.89 6.93 -3.72
C ARG A 39 11.24 5.99 -2.70
N PHE A 40 11.88 5.83 -1.55
CA PHE A 40 11.25 5.18 -0.39
C PHE A 40 10.33 6.18 0.30
N MET A 41 9.07 5.80 0.46
CA MET A 41 8.01 6.71 0.92
C MET A 41 7.64 6.48 2.37
N ASP A 42 7.56 5.21 2.77
CA ASP A 42 6.94 4.83 4.04
C ASP A 42 7.41 3.44 4.45
N VAL A 43 7.55 3.21 5.75
CA VAL A 43 7.95 1.91 6.33
C VAL A 43 6.92 1.46 7.32
N LYS A 44 6.57 0.17 7.28
CA LYS A 44 5.72 -0.43 8.30
C LYS A 44 6.40 -0.33 9.66
N THR A 45 5.67 0.10 10.67
CA THR A 45 6.11 0.03 12.09
C THR A 45 5.87 -1.34 12.69
N SER A 46 4.82 -2.04 12.23
CA SER A 46 4.47 -3.40 12.60
C SER A 46 4.58 -4.34 11.41
N GLY A 47 4.93 -5.60 11.66
CA GLY A 47 5.16 -6.62 10.62
C GLY A 47 4.03 -6.77 9.59
N GLY A 48 4.33 -7.56 8.55
CA GLY A 48 3.41 -7.82 7.45
C GLY A 48 3.45 -6.75 6.35
N LYS A 49 2.69 -7.00 5.28
CA LYS A 49 2.70 -6.24 4.03
C LYS A 49 1.73 -5.06 4.05
N PHE A 50 1.98 -4.04 3.23
CA PHE A 50 0.98 -3.04 2.90
C PHE A 50 -0.17 -3.69 2.11
N LYS A 51 -1.41 -3.50 2.59
CA LYS A 51 -2.62 -4.00 1.92
C LYS A 51 -2.77 -3.34 0.54
N GLY A 52 -3.00 -4.15 -0.49
CA GLY A 52 -3.25 -3.67 -1.85
C GLY A 52 -2.05 -3.07 -2.60
N VAL A 53 -0.82 -3.23 -2.08
CA VAL A 53 0.42 -2.81 -2.75
C VAL A 53 1.15 -4.05 -3.26
N ARG A 54 1.64 -4.05 -4.50
CA ARG A 54 2.36 -5.21 -5.06
C ARG A 54 3.75 -5.36 -4.43
N LYS A 55 4.20 -6.59 -4.19
CA LYS A 55 5.60 -6.85 -3.82
C LYS A 55 6.48 -6.72 -5.07
N GLU A 56 7.64 -6.10 -4.94
CA GLU A 56 8.69 -6.15 -5.98
C GLU A 56 9.16 -7.61 -6.12
N LYS A 57 9.42 -8.04 -7.36
CA LYS A 57 10.01 -9.35 -7.64
C LYS A 57 11.51 -9.28 -7.43
#